data_AF-A0A433MP42-F1
#
_entry.id   AF-A0A433MP42-F1
#
_cell.length_a   1.000
_cell.length_b   1.000
_cell.length_c   1.000
_cell.angle_alpha   90.00
_cell.angle_beta   90.00
_cell.angle_gamma   90.00
#
_symmetry.space_group_name_H-M   'P 1'
#
loop_
_entity.id
_entity.type
_entity.pdbx_description
1 polymer ?
#
loop_
_entity_poly.entity_id
_entity_poly.type
_entity_poly.pdbx_seq_one_letter_code
_entity_poly.pdbx_strand_id
1 'polypeptide(L)'
;MKIHSSSTPRTLLSALAAAAGLAVALLSAIASAQSADTVRIRGTLVRVDANTLVVQDRTGEVVSLARPADLSVSEVYPIKLSDIRRGSFIGTAAMPQADGTQKALEVVVFPEAARGTGEGHRPWDLLPESTMTNATVADLGAAPKSVRGGQQLHLTYKGGEKTVVVPPDVPVVTFRPGTDALLVPGARVLVNAQEKNGTPTALRVTAGRNGFAPPM
;
A
#
# COMPACT_ATOMS: atom_id res chain seq x y z
N MET A 1 -5.22 3.49 83.86
CA MET A 1 -6.02 3.60 82.62
C MET A 1 -5.49 4.77 81.81
N LYS A 2 -5.28 4.57 80.51
CA LYS A 2 -4.40 5.30 79.56
C LYS A 2 -2.92 4.95 79.65
N ILE A 3 -2.61 3.91 78.87
CA ILE A 3 -1.29 3.42 78.48
C ILE A 3 -0.88 4.21 77.24
N HIS A 4 0.26 4.91 77.30
CA HIS A 4 1.07 5.35 76.17
C HIS A 4 2.51 5.14 76.63
N SER A 5 3.23 4.21 76.00
CA SER A 5 4.66 4.04 76.23
C SER A 5 5.36 3.84 74.89
N SER A 6 6.38 4.66 74.74
CA SER A 6 7.23 4.90 73.58
C SER A 6 8.36 3.88 73.45
N SER A 7 9.04 4.00 72.30
CA SER A 7 10.43 3.66 72.03
C SER A 7 10.83 2.17 71.92
N THR A 8 11.11 1.81 70.66
CA THR A 8 12.03 0.78 70.18
C THR A 8 13.41 0.79 70.86
N PRO A 9 14.03 -0.39 71.03
CA PRO A 9 15.48 -0.53 70.98
C PRO A 9 15.96 -1.25 69.71
N ARG A 10 17.06 -0.68 69.24
CA ARG A 10 17.96 -0.99 68.14
C ARG A 10 18.64 -2.37 68.22
N THR A 11 19.04 -2.86 67.03
CA THR A 11 20.30 -3.58 66.71
C THR A 11 20.50 -4.97 67.33
N LEU A 12 21.08 -6.00 66.71
CA LEU A 12 21.78 -6.30 65.45
C LEU A 12 22.00 -7.82 65.51
N LEU A 13 21.95 -8.55 64.38
CA LEU A 13 22.54 -9.89 64.11
C LEU A 13 21.69 -10.50 62.96
N SER A 14 22.20 -10.87 61.78
CA SER A 14 23.57 -10.97 61.30
C SER A 14 23.49 -11.12 59.77
N ALA A 15 24.40 -10.45 59.09
CA ALA A 15 24.94 -10.75 57.76
C ALA A 15 24.34 -11.96 57.00
N LEU A 16 23.46 -11.68 56.03
CA LEU A 16 23.41 -12.46 54.79
C LEU A 16 23.48 -11.47 53.61
N ALA A 17 24.73 -11.09 53.34
CA ALA A 17 25.32 -11.12 52.02
C ALA A 17 24.53 -10.46 50.87
N ALA A 18 24.75 -9.15 50.71
CA ALA A 18 25.27 -8.53 49.49
C ALA A 18 25.29 -9.41 48.21
N ALA A 19 24.14 -9.66 47.58
CA ALA A 19 24.05 -10.17 46.21
C ALA A 19 22.69 -9.91 45.53
N ALA A 20 21.86 -8.98 46.04
CA ALA A 20 20.49 -8.77 45.55
C ALA A 20 20.26 -7.44 44.82
N GLY A 21 21.30 -6.62 44.64
CA GLY A 21 21.17 -5.23 44.17
C GLY A 21 21.73 -4.92 42.78
N LEU A 22 22.11 -5.92 41.98
CA LEU A 22 22.79 -5.68 40.69
C LEU A 22 22.41 -6.70 39.61
N ALA A 23 21.11 -6.99 39.42
CA ALA A 23 20.66 -7.92 38.39
C ALA A 23 19.30 -7.55 37.73
N VAL A 24 18.80 -6.31 37.87
CA VAL A 24 17.49 -5.89 37.32
C VAL A 24 17.61 -4.73 36.32
N ALA A 25 18.76 -4.54 35.68
CA ALA A 25 19.01 -3.42 34.76
C ALA A 25 19.39 -3.82 33.32
N LEU A 26 19.06 -5.04 32.87
CA LEU A 26 19.42 -5.51 31.53
C LEU A 26 18.26 -6.11 30.71
N LEU A 27 17.01 -5.92 31.11
CA LEU A 27 15.87 -6.12 30.20
C LEU A 27 15.70 -4.88 29.32
N SER A 28 16.78 -4.54 28.60
CA SER A 28 16.77 -3.57 27.52
C SER A 28 15.84 -4.08 26.43
N ALA A 29 14.67 -3.47 26.36
CA ALA A 29 13.84 -3.26 25.18
C ALA A 29 14.21 -4.14 23.97
N ILE A 30 13.62 -5.34 23.90
CA ILE A 30 13.22 -5.92 22.61
C ILE A 30 12.10 -5.05 22.05
N ALA A 31 12.46 -3.89 21.51
CA ALA A 31 11.58 -3.15 20.64
C ALA A 31 11.27 -4.08 19.46
N SER A 32 10.06 -4.63 19.46
CA SER A 32 9.47 -5.25 18.28
C SER A 32 9.59 -4.23 17.15
N ALA A 33 10.48 -4.47 16.20
CA ALA A 33 10.51 -3.76 14.93
C ALA A 33 9.26 -4.19 14.15
N GLN A 34 8.11 -3.62 14.54
CA GLN A 34 6.88 -3.74 13.79
C GLN A 34 7.18 -3.06 12.45
N SER A 35 7.24 -3.87 11.39
CA SER A 35 7.46 -3.35 10.05
C SER A 35 6.34 -2.36 9.80
N ALA A 36 6.67 -1.07 9.64
CA ALA A 36 5.64 -0.06 9.46
C ALA A 36 4.78 -0.43 8.25
N ASP A 37 3.47 -0.20 8.33
CA ASP A 37 2.60 -0.53 7.20
C ASP A 37 2.99 0.30 5.97
N THR A 38 2.93 -0.33 4.80
CA THR A 38 3.12 0.40 3.55
C THR A 38 1.88 1.24 3.27
N VAL A 39 2.06 2.56 3.17
CA VAL A 39 1.03 3.52 2.81
C VAL A 39 1.11 3.90 1.34
N ARG A 40 -0.01 4.32 0.76
CA ARG A 40 -0.12 4.74 -0.64
C ARG A 40 -0.47 6.22 -0.71
N ILE A 41 0.43 7.00 -1.26
CA ILE A 41 0.27 8.44 -1.44
C ILE A 41 -0.04 8.67 -2.92
N ARG A 42 -1.28 9.06 -3.20
CA ARG A 42 -1.74 9.47 -4.54
C ARG A 42 -1.71 10.98 -4.60
N GLY A 43 -0.99 11.54 -5.56
CA GLY A 43 -0.79 12.98 -5.55
C GLY A 43 0.03 13.52 -6.71
N THR A 44 0.59 14.70 -6.47
CA THR A 44 1.37 15.48 -7.43
C THR A 44 2.74 15.74 -6.85
N LEU A 45 3.79 15.50 -7.63
CA LEU A 45 5.13 15.91 -7.23
C LEU A 45 5.21 17.43 -7.20
N VAL A 46 5.52 17.98 -6.04
CA VAL A 46 5.75 19.42 -5.85
C VAL A 46 7.23 19.74 -6.09
N ARG A 47 8.12 18.88 -5.57
CA ARG A 47 9.56 19.02 -5.69
C ARG A 47 10.24 17.65 -5.65
N VAL A 48 11.32 17.52 -6.40
CA VAL A 48 12.16 16.33 -6.47
C VAL A 48 13.61 16.77 -6.35
N ASP A 49 14.30 16.24 -5.33
CA ASP A 49 15.73 16.43 -5.13
C ASP A 49 16.43 15.07 -5.11
N ALA A 50 17.77 15.07 -4.99
CA ALA A 50 18.56 13.84 -4.95
C ALA A 50 18.11 12.86 -3.85
N ASN A 51 17.72 13.38 -2.69
CA ASN A 51 17.41 12.58 -1.49
C ASN A 51 15.98 12.78 -0.97
N THR A 52 15.17 13.60 -1.65
CA THR A 52 13.83 13.97 -1.16
C THR A 52 12.80 13.98 -2.30
N LEU A 53 11.62 13.43 -2.04
CA LEU A 53 10.41 13.59 -2.84
C LEU A 53 9.36 14.35 -2.04
N VAL A 54 8.87 15.46 -2.57
CA VAL A 54 7.78 16.22 -1.97
C VAL A 54 6.53 16.00 -2.80
N VAL A 55 5.48 15.46 -2.20
CA VAL A 55 4.22 15.12 -2.84
C VAL A 55 3.10 15.90 -2.18
N GLN A 56 2.28 16.60 -2.96
CA GLN A 56 0.97 17.04 -2.51
C GLN A 56 -0.03 15.92 -2.77
N ASP A 57 -0.61 15.37 -1.71
CA ASP A 57 -1.57 14.27 -1.82
C ASP A 57 -2.96 14.73 -2.30
N ARG A 58 -3.88 13.79 -2.48
CA ARG A 58 -5.26 14.08 -2.92
C ARG A 58 -6.09 14.90 -1.93
N THR A 59 -5.68 14.97 -0.65
CA THR A 59 -6.35 15.78 0.37
C THR A 59 -5.81 17.22 0.40
N GLY A 60 -4.71 17.47 -0.29
CA GLY A 60 -4.01 18.75 -0.35
C GLY A 60 -2.84 18.84 0.62
N GLU A 61 -2.61 17.82 1.45
CA GLU A 61 -1.48 17.74 2.37
C GLU A 61 -0.16 17.60 1.60
N VAL A 62 0.87 18.30 2.06
CA VAL A 62 2.21 18.25 1.46
C VAL A 62 3.10 17.34 2.31
N VAL A 63 3.45 16.19 1.77
CA VAL A 63 4.27 15.16 2.43
C VAL A 63 5.68 15.18 1.86
N SER A 64 6.68 15.21 2.74
CA SER A 64 8.09 15.04 2.38
C SER A 64 8.53 13.60 2.67
N LEU A 65 9.07 12.93 1.65
CA LEU A 65 9.54 11.56 1.71
C LEU A 65 11.04 11.50 1.44
N ALA A 66 11.77 10.69 2.20
CA ALA A 66 13.12 10.29 1.84
C ALA A 66 13.10 9.53 0.50
N ARG A 67 14.05 9.87 -0.36
CA ARG A 67 14.25 9.29 -1.69
C ARG A 67 15.54 8.46 -1.69
N PRO A 68 15.45 7.12 -1.71
CA PRO A 68 16.61 6.27 -1.93
C PRO A 68 17.23 6.49 -3.32
N ALA A 69 18.54 6.32 -3.44
CA ALA A 69 19.24 6.43 -4.73
C ALA A 69 18.82 5.34 -5.74
N ASP A 70 18.38 4.19 -5.24
CA ASP A 70 17.88 3.04 -5.99
C ASP A 70 16.34 3.00 -6.08
N LEU A 71 15.68 4.15 -5.90
CA LEU A 71 14.22 4.24 -5.96
C LEU A 71 13.68 3.64 -7.27
N SER A 72 12.84 2.64 -7.14
CA SER A 72 12.16 2.04 -8.29
C SER A 72 11.10 3.00 -8.85
N VAL A 73 11.24 3.36 -10.13
CA VAL A 73 10.29 4.18 -10.86
C VAL A 73 9.65 3.34 -11.97
N SER A 74 8.32 3.39 -12.06
CA SER A 74 7.55 2.79 -13.16
C SER A 74 6.76 3.86 -13.89
N GLU A 75 6.71 3.77 -15.22
CA GLU A 75 5.79 4.57 -16.01
C GLU A 75 4.45 3.83 -16.11
N VAL A 76 3.35 4.48 -15.72
CA VAL A 76 2.00 4.00 -16.02
C VAL A 76 1.46 4.75 -17.24
N TYR A 77 0.81 4.01 -18.14
CA TYR A 77 0.25 4.56 -19.37
C TYR A 77 -1.02 3.82 -19.78
N PRO A 78 -1.95 4.51 -20.48
CA PRO A 78 -3.22 3.91 -20.87
C PRO A 78 -3.04 2.87 -21.99
N ILE A 79 -3.88 1.85 -21.94
CA ILE A 79 -4.08 0.85 -22.99
C ILE A 79 -5.59 0.68 -23.24
N LYS A 80 -5.98 -0.15 -24.21
CA LYS A 80 -7.40 -0.36 -24.51
C LYS A 80 -7.95 -1.50 -23.67
N LEU A 81 -9.25 -1.43 -23.35
CA LEU A 81 -9.98 -2.55 -22.76
C LEU A 81 -9.86 -3.84 -23.59
N SER A 82 -9.85 -3.70 -24.93
CA SER A 82 -9.64 -4.80 -25.87
C SER A 82 -8.27 -5.48 -25.77
N ASP A 83 -7.30 -4.88 -25.07
CA ASP A 83 -5.98 -5.46 -24.85
C ASP A 83 -5.99 -6.49 -23.70
N ILE A 84 -7.05 -6.52 -22.88
CA ILE A 84 -7.26 -7.57 -21.88
C ILE A 84 -7.66 -8.87 -22.59
N ARG A 85 -6.90 -9.93 -22.32
CA ARG A 85 -7.08 -11.24 -22.95
C ARG A 85 -7.21 -12.32 -21.89
N ARG A 86 -7.72 -13.48 -22.30
CA ARG A 86 -7.62 -14.70 -21.51
C ARG A 86 -6.15 -14.97 -21.18
N GLY A 87 -5.86 -15.25 -19.92
CA GLY A 87 -4.50 -15.44 -19.41
C GLY A 87 -3.79 -14.15 -18.95
N SER A 88 -4.30 -12.96 -19.26
CA SER A 88 -3.74 -11.71 -18.71
C SER A 88 -3.76 -11.76 -17.17
N PHE A 89 -2.64 -11.38 -16.54
CA PHE A 89 -2.64 -11.08 -15.11
C PHE A 89 -3.01 -9.61 -14.93
N ILE A 90 -4.10 -9.36 -14.21
CA ILE A 90 -4.61 -8.01 -13.99
C ILE A 90 -4.73 -7.70 -12.51
N GLY A 91 -4.70 -6.42 -12.17
CA GLY A 91 -5.21 -5.87 -10.92
C GLY A 91 -6.39 -4.98 -11.24
N THR A 92 -7.43 -5.02 -10.43
CA THR A 92 -8.57 -4.13 -10.60
C THR A 92 -9.07 -3.67 -9.25
N ALA A 93 -9.05 -2.35 -9.05
CA ALA A 93 -9.82 -1.72 -8.00
C ALA A 93 -11.30 -1.76 -8.39
N ALA A 94 -12.16 -2.17 -7.47
CA ALA A 94 -13.57 -2.34 -7.76
C ALA A 94 -14.46 -2.10 -6.54
N MET A 95 -15.72 -1.77 -6.80
CA MET A 95 -16.77 -1.73 -5.80
C MET A 95 -17.54 -3.05 -5.78
N PRO A 96 -17.67 -3.72 -4.62
CA PRO A 96 -18.56 -4.86 -4.46
C PRO A 96 -20.00 -4.49 -4.83
N GLN A 97 -20.71 -5.38 -5.52
CA GLN A 97 -22.11 -5.22 -5.89
C GLN A 97 -22.98 -6.18 -5.09
N ALA A 98 -24.28 -5.86 -4.96
CA ALA A 98 -25.24 -6.66 -4.20
C ALA A 98 -25.45 -8.07 -4.79
N ASP A 99 -25.19 -8.25 -6.09
CA ASP A 99 -25.26 -9.54 -6.79
C ASP A 99 -23.99 -10.40 -6.64
N GLY A 100 -23.00 -9.93 -5.86
CA GLY A 100 -21.73 -10.59 -5.63
C GLY A 100 -20.65 -10.29 -6.68
N THR A 101 -21.00 -9.61 -7.79
CA THR A 101 -20.01 -9.14 -8.77
C THR A 101 -19.21 -7.97 -8.23
N GLN A 102 -18.15 -7.61 -8.94
CA GLN A 102 -17.34 -6.42 -8.68
C GLN A 102 -17.50 -5.45 -9.85
N LYS A 103 -17.81 -4.18 -9.58
CA LYS A 103 -17.80 -3.13 -10.61
C LYS A 103 -16.42 -2.47 -10.62
N ALA A 104 -15.67 -2.63 -11.71
CA ALA A 104 -14.34 -2.04 -11.83
C ALA A 104 -14.39 -0.51 -11.79
N LEU A 105 -13.42 0.07 -11.11
CA LEU A 105 -13.10 1.50 -11.08
C LEU A 105 -11.87 1.80 -11.92
N GLU A 106 -10.94 0.84 -12.00
CA GLU A 106 -9.76 0.85 -12.86
C GLU A 106 -9.32 -0.59 -13.15
N VAL A 107 -8.52 -0.78 -14.20
CA VAL A 107 -7.84 -2.04 -14.46
C VAL A 107 -6.38 -1.79 -14.83
N VAL A 108 -5.46 -2.43 -14.11
CA VAL A 108 -4.05 -2.55 -14.47
C VAL A 108 -3.80 -3.92 -15.11
N VAL A 109 -3.32 -3.96 -16.34
CA VAL A 109 -2.73 -5.17 -16.92
C VAL A 109 -1.25 -5.21 -16.53
N PHE A 110 -0.87 -6.21 -15.76
CA PHE A 110 0.53 -6.39 -15.36
C PHE A 110 1.34 -6.95 -16.54
N PRO A 111 2.56 -6.43 -16.80
CA PRO A 111 3.53 -7.13 -17.62
C PRO A 111 3.79 -8.54 -17.07
N GLU A 112 4.11 -9.49 -17.95
CA GLU A 112 4.30 -10.89 -17.55
C GLU A 112 5.38 -11.05 -16.47
N ALA A 113 6.46 -10.26 -16.53
CA ALA A 113 7.51 -10.23 -15.52
C ALA A 113 7.04 -9.83 -14.11
N ALA A 114 5.85 -9.23 -14.00
CA ALA A 114 5.21 -8.85 -12.75
C ALA A 114 4.02 -9.74 -12.37
N ARG A 115 3.80 -10.86 -13.07
CA ARG A 115 2.76 -11.84 -12.72
C ARG A 115 2.90 -12.29 -11.26
N GLY A 116 1.76 -12.45 -10.58
CA GLY A 116 1.70 -12.82 -9.17
C GLY A 116 1.87 -11.65 -8.20
N THR A 117 2.19 -10.44 -8.68
CA THR A 117 2.31 -9.25 -7.83
C THR A 117 1.01 -9.01 -7.07
N GLY A 118 1.07 -9.19 -5.75
CA GLY A 118 -0.07 -8.95 -4.86
C GLY A 118 -1.30 -9.77 -5.18
N GLU A 119 -1.13 -10.95 -5.80
CA GLU A 119 -2.23 -11.85 -6.17
C GLU A 119 -3.18 -12.09 -4.99
N GLY A 120 -4.49 -12.07 -5.28
CA GLY A 120 -5.54 -12.25 -4.30
C GLY A 120 -6.65 -11.21 -4.40
N HIS A 121 -7.55 -11.25 -3.42
CA HIS A 121 -8.62 -10.28 -3.25
C HIS A 121 -8.56 -9.71 -1.84
N ARG A 122 -8.59 -8.38 -1.71
CA ARG A 122 -8.42 -7.69 -0.42
C ARG A 122 -9.05 -6.30 -0.44
N PRO A 123 -9.28 -5.68 0.73
CA PRO A 123 -9.65 -4.27 0.82
C PRO A 123 -8.63 -3.37 0.12
N TRP A 124 -9.12 -2.25 -0.41
CA TRP A 124 -8.33 -1.25 -1.11
C TRP A 124 -8.71 0.16 -0.69
N ASP A 125 -7.75 1.07 -0.83
CA ASP A 125 -7.82 2.44 -0.30
C ASP A 125 -8.13 3.48 -1.39
N LEU A 126 -8.72 3.06 -2.51
CA LEU A 126 -9.12 3.96 -3.59
C LEU A 126 -10.38 4.74 -3.20
N LEU A 127 -11.45 4.03 -2.80
CA LEU A 127 -12.70 4.56 -2.27
C LEU A 127 -13.11 3.78 -0.99
N PRO A 128 -14.03 4.33 -0.16
CA PRO A 128 -14.62 3.58 0.93
C PRO A 128 -15.17 2.23 0.42
N GLU A 129 -14.86 1.15 1.14
CA GLU A 129 -15.28 -0.22 0.81
C GLU A 129 -14.77 -0.79 -0.53
N SER A 130 -13.92 -0.05 -1.25
CA SER A 130 -13.32 -0.56 -2.47
C SER A 130 -12.42 -1.76 -2.18
N THR A 131 -12.31 -2.64 -3.15
CA THR A 131 -11.46 -3.82 -3.11
C THR A 131 -10.43 -3.79 -4.22
N MET A 132 -9.38 -4.60 -4.09
CA MET A 132 -8.40 -4.86 -5.11
C MET A 132 -8.39 -6.36 -5.40
N THR A 133 -8.60 -6.73 -6.67
CA THR A 133 -8.46 -8.12 -7.13
C THR A 133 -7.30 -8.21 -8.10
N ASN A 134 -6.23 -8.89 -7.70
CA ASN A 134 -5.09 -9.21 -8.56
C ASN A 134 -5.15 -10.69 -8.93
N ALA A 135 -5.37 -10.99 -10.20
CA ALA A 135 -5.75 -12.33 -10.63
C ALA A 135 -5.50 -12.57 -12.12
N THR A 136 -5.56 -13.83 -12.53
CA THR A 136 -5.53 -14.22 -13.94
C THR A 136 -6.94 -14.17 -14.53
N VAL A 137 -7.08 -13.58 -15.71
CA VAL A 137 -8.33 -13.62 -16.49
C VAL A 137 -8.53 -15.04 -17.01
N ALA A 138 -9.41 -15.80 -16.36
CA ALA A 138 -9.77 -17.15 -16.77
C ALA A 138 -10.67 -17.12 -18.00
N ASP A 139 -11.61 -16.19 -18.05
CA ASP A 139 -12.49 -16.00 -19.21
C ASP A 139 -13.01 -14.57 -19.31
N LEU A 140 -13.51 -14.19 -20.47
CA LEU A 140 -14.06 -12.86 -20.75
C LEU A 140 -15.28 -12.93 -21.67
N GLY A 141 -16.25 -12.07 -21.42
CA GLY A 141 -17.47 -11.97 -22.22
C GLY A 141 -17.99 -10.54 -22.29
N ALA A 142 -19.08 -10.34 -23.02
CA ALA A 142 -19.80 -9.07 -22.98
C ALA A 142 -20.33 -8.82 -21.55
N ALA A 143 -20.27 -7.57 -21.08
CA ALA A 143 -20.92 -7.19 -19.84
C ALA A 143 -22.46 -7.40 -19.92
N PRO A 144 -23.15 -7.47 -18.76
CA PRO A 144 -24.61 -7.46 -18.73
C PRO A 144 -25.21 -6.29 -19.54
N LYS A 145 -26.44 -6.45 -20.05
CA LYS A 145 -27.10 -5.44 -20.90
C LYS A 145 -27.20 -4.05 -20.27
N SER A 146 -27.19 -3.96 -18.93
CA SER A 146 -27.18 -2.71 -18.17
C SER A 146 -25.87 -1.92 -18.30
N VAL A 147 -24.77 -2.56 -18.71
CA VAL A 147 -23.45 -1.93 -18.89
C VAL A 147 -23.04 -2.08 -20.36
N ARG A 148 -23.74 -1.35 -21.23
CA ARG A 148 -23.52 -1.40 -22.68
C ARG A 148 -22.07 -1.03 -23.02
N GLY A 149 -21.42 -1.86 -23.84
CA GLY A 149 -20.04 -1.65 -24.28
C GLY A 149 -18.98 -2.02 -23.24
N GLY A 150 -19.38 -2.48 -22.05
CA GLY A 150 -18.46 -3.02 -21.06
C GLY A 150 -18.09 -4.47 -21.33
N GLN A 151 -17.19 -4.98 -20.49
CA GLN A 151 -16.71 -6.35 -20.53
C GLN A 151 -16.91 -7.03 -19.18
N GLN A 152 -17.32 -8.29 -19.17
CA GLN A 152 -17.32 -9.13 -17.98
C GLN A 152 -16.06 -9.99 -18.00
N LEU A 153 -15.35 -10.04 -16.87
CA LEU A 153 -14.14 -10.81 -16.66
C LEU A 153 -14.37 -11.82 -15.54
N HIS A 154 -14.06 -13.08 -15.81
CA HIS A 154 -13.96 -14.11 -14.78
C HIS A 154 -12.49 -14.24 -14.38
N LEU A 155 -12.21 -13.89 -13.12
CA LEU A 155 -10.88 -13.81 -12.57
C LEU A 155 -10.64 -14.96 -11.59
N THR A 156 -9.48 -15.60 -11.71
CA THR A 156 -9.06 -16.69 -10.82
C THR A 156 -7.71 -16.38 -10.20
N TYR A 157 -7.58 -16.65 -8.91
CA TYR A 157 -6.34 -16.50 -8.15
C TYR A 157 -6.25 -17.59 -7.09
N LYS A 158 -5.09 -17.74 -6.45
CA LYS A 158 -4.96 -18.71 -5.35
C LYS A 158 -5.95 -18.39 -4.23
N GLY A 159 -6.89 -19.31 -4.00
CA GLY A 159 -7.87 -19.20 -2.91
C GLY A 159 -9.22 -18.62 -3.32
N GLY A 160 -9.46 -18.33 -4.62
CA GLY A 160 -10.81 -18.00 -5.05
C GLY A 160 -10.92 -17.45 -6.47
N GLU A 161 -12.12 -16.98 -6.76
CA GLU A 161 -12.48 -16.36 -8.02
C GLU A 161 -13.36 -15.14 -7.80
N LYS A 162 -13.39 -14.24 -8.80
CA LYS A 162 -14.27 -13.08 -8.83
C LYS A 162 -14.80 -12.86 -10.24
N THR A 163 -16.07 -12.52 -10.34
CA THR A 163 -16.62 -11.97 -11.57
C THR A 163 -16.60 -10.44 -11.48
N VAL A 164 -15.92 -9.81 -12.43
CA VAL A 164 -15.76 -8.35 -12.50
C VAL A 164 -16.46 -7.83 -13.75
N VAL A 165 -17.26 -6.79 -13.61
CA VAL A 165 -17.82 -6.03 -14.73
C VAL A 165 -17.01 -4.76 -14.88
N VAL A 166 -16.45 -4.57 -16.07
CA VAL A 166 -15.64 -3.41 -16.46
C VAL A 166 -16.47 -2.53 -17.40
N PRO A 167 -17.02 -1.39 -16.91
CA PRO A 167 -17.63 -0.38 -17.77
C PRO A 167 -16.67 0.16 -18.85
N PRO A 168 -17.19 0.63 -20.00
CA PRO A 168 -16.36 1.06 -21.14
C PRO A 168 -15.51 2.31 -20.87
N ASP A 169 -15.88 3.12 -19.88
CA ASP A 169 -15.21 4.35 -19.47
C ASP A 169 -14.16 4.14 -18.37
N VAL A 170 -14.00 2.91 -17.88
CA VAL A 170 -13.00 2.57 -16.87
C VAL A 170 -11.59 2.73 -17.47
N PRO A 171 -10.67 3.45 -16.78
CA PRO A 171 -9.28 3.53 -17.22
C PRO A 171 -8.64 2.14 -17.17
N VAL A 172 -8.09 1.74 -18.32
CA VAL A 172 -7.26 0.53 -18.43
C VAL A 172 -5.83 0.99 -18.68
N VAL A 173 -4.92 0.51 -17.84
CA VAL A 173 -3.51 0.91 -17.88
C VAL A 173 -2.60 -0.31 -17.86
N THR A 174 -1.36 -0.10 -18.25
CA THR A 174 -0.26 -1.01 -17.92
C THR A 174 0.94 -0.18 -17.49
N PHE A 175 2.01 -0.84 -17.08
CA PHE A 175 3.24 -0.17 -16.69
C PHE A 175 4.46 -0.76 -17.37
N ARG A 176 5.51 0.03 -17.42
CA ARG A 176 6.85 -0.35 -17.88
C ARG A 176 7.90 0.22 -16.93
N PRO A 177 9.15 -0.28 -16.95
CA PRO A 177 10.25 0.37 -16.25
C PRO A 177 10.31 1.86 -16.61
N GLY A 178 10.41 2.71 -15.59
CA GLY A 178 10.56 4.14 -15.72
C GLY A 178 11.96 4.59 -15.32
N THR A 179 12.22 5.89 -15.49
CA THR A 179 13.45 6.54 -15.05
C THR A 179 13.11 7.80 -14.27
N ASP A 180 14.10 8.35 -13.58
CA ASP A 180 13.99 9.63 -12.87
C ASP A 180 13.49 10.80 -13.74
N ALA A 181 13.62 10.73 -15.07
CA ALA A 181 13.05 11.72 -15.98
C ALA A 181 11.51 11.86 -15.88
N LEU A 182 10.82 10.91 -15.24
CA LEU A 182 9.38 11.00 -14.93
C LEU A 182 9.10 11.77 -13.64
N LEU A 183 10.10 11.93 -12.77
CA LEU A 183 9.98 12.57 -11.47
C LEU A 183 10.24 14.07 -11.60
N VAL A 184 9.28 14.77 -12.21
CA VAL A 184 9.32 16.22 -12.38
C VAL A 184 8.23 16.90 -11.57
N PRO A 185 8.42 18.15 -11.12
CA PRO A 185 7.33 18.94 -10.55
C PRO A 185 6.10 18.96 -11.47
N GLY A 186 4.92 18.74 -10.90
CA GLY A 186 3.64 18.62 -11.61
C GLY A 186 3.28 17.20 -12.07
N ALA A 187 4.21 16.25 -12.04
CA ALA A 187 3.90 14.86 -12.41
C ALA A 187 2.92 14.24 -11.40
N ARG A 188 1.93 13.50 -11.91
CA ARG A 188 0.96 12.76 -11.10
C ARG A 188 1.53 11.38 -10.77
N VAL A 189 1.45 11.01 -9.50
CA VAL A 189 2.14 9.84 -8.96
C VAL A 189 1.28 9.04 -7.97
N LEU A 190 1.54 7.74 -7.94
CA LEU A 190 1.24 6.86 -6.81
C LEU A 190 2.58 6.45 -6.18
N VAL A 191 2.79 6.84 -4.94
CA VAL A 191 3.98 6.49 -4.15
C VAL A 191 3.59 5.45 -3.12
N ASN A 192 4.27 4.30 -3.13
CA ASN A 192 4.22 3.39 -1.98
C ASN A 192 5.32 3.85 -1.03
N ALA A 193 4.96 4.23 0.19
CA ALA A 193 5.88 4.73 1.20
C ALA A 193 5.76 3.93 2.49
N GLN A 194 6.82 3.97 3.30
CA GLN A 194 6.87 3.29 4.59
C GLN A 194 7.73 4.11 5.54
N GLU A 195 7.34 4.12 6.81
CA GLU A 195 8.17 4.62 7.92
C GLU A 195 9.42 3.73 8.08
N LYS A 196 10.62 4.31 7.90
CA LYS A 196 11.90 3.65 8.13
C LYS A 196 12.71 4.46 9.13
N ASN A 197 12.96 3.91 10.31
CA ASN A 197 13.72 4.55 11.39
C ASN A 197 13.19 5.97 11.75
N GLY A 198 11.86 6.15 11.79
CA GLY A 198 11.26 7.46 12.08
C GLY A 198 11.19 8.41 10.89
N THR A 199 11.52 7.93 9.67
CA THR A 199 11.51 8.74 8.45
C THR A 199 10.58 8.13 7.39
N PRO A 200 9.53 8.85 6.94
CA PRO A 200 8.73 8.44 5.79
C PRO A 200 9.61 8.30 4.55
N THR A 201 9.69 7.09 3.99
CA THR A 201 10.60 6.76 2.89
C THR A 201 9.82 6.19 1.71
N ALA A 202 10.07 6.73 0.51
CA ALA A 202 9.51 6.19 -0.71
C ALA A 202 10.12 4.81 -1.03
N LEU A 203 9.28 3.81 -1.25
CA LEU A 203 9.69 2.47 -1.67
C LEU A 203 9.69 2.31 -3.19
N ARG A 204 8.68 2.88 -3.85
CA ARG A 204 8.55 2.92 -5.31
C ARG A 204 7.59 4.02 -5.73
N VAL A 205 7.80 4.53 -6.94
CA VAL A 205 6.93 5.54 -7.56
C VAL A 205 6.39 4.98 -8.87
N THR A 206 5.07 5.04 -9.02
CA THR A 206 4.40 4.89 -10.31
C THR A 206 4.02 6.28 -10.79
N ALA A 207 4.56 6.71 -11.93
CA ALA A 207 4.37 8.05 -12.48
C ALA A 207 3.73 7.97 -13.86
N GLY A 208 2.79 8.86 -14.14
CA GLY A 208 2.27 9.02 -15.50
C GLY A 208 2.98 10.15 -16.23
N ARG A 209 3.20 9.96 -17.53
CA ARG A 209 3.83 10.96 -18.39
C ARG A 209 2.84 12.06 -18.77
N ASN A 210 3.33 13.28 -18.97
CA ASN A 210 2.55 14.42 -19.47
C ASN A 210 1.27 14.70 -18.67
N GLY A 211 1.34 14.55 -17.33
CA GLY A 211 0.22 14.80 -16.44
C GLY A 211 -0.82 13.67 -16.38
N PHE A 212 -0.59 12.54 -17.05
CA PHE A 212 -1.42 11.35 -16.89
C PHE A 212 -1.44 10.93 -15.42
N ALA A 213 -2.63 10.88 -14.81
CA ALA A 213 -2.78 10.46 -13.44
C ALA A 213 -2.84 8.92 -13.37
N PRO A 214 -1.97 8.25 -12.59
CA PRO A 214 -2.19 6.86 -12.25
C PRO A 214 -3.61 6.70 -11.68
N PRO A 215 -4.44 5.79 -12.21
CA PRO A 215 -5.81 5.60 -11.72
C PRO A 215 -5.85 4.90 -10.35
N MET A 216 -4.71 4.31 -9.94
CA MET A 216 -4.51 3.48 -8.76
C MET A 216 -4.00 4.20 -7.54
#